data_AF-A0A2H3NMW2-F1
#
_entry.id   AF-A0A2H3NMW2-F1
#
_cell.length_a   1.000
_cell.length_b   1.000
_cell.length_c   1.000
_cell.angle_alpha   90.00
_cell.angle_beta   90.00
_cell.angle_gamma   90.00
#
_symmetry.space_group_name_H-M   'P 1'
#
loop_
_entity.id
_entity.type
_entity.pdbx_description
1 polymer ?
#
loop_
_entity_poly.entity_id
_entity_poly.type
_entity_poly.pdbx_seq_one_letter_code
_entity_poly.pdbx_strand_id
1 'polypeptide(L)'
;MRRPVHAVASQLLGAVLAATLMLVVGGCAASGPSFSEDPSDYEEEVETLQARLEADPADGAALRDLGQIYLQTRRPNRAYDTLKRAYSHLPNDPKTLFYLGMATESVGRTNAALELFSQYDAVPEDTRYRDLMEGRYEWLVREQARTDIREMIARETELAGDDLSRGVLAVLPLNYRGAEAQYEPLGRGLAEMLITDLANVSDLRVVERVRLQAILNELEFGQTDYVDPASAPRVGRLLGAGRLAGGSYRVTQAEDIRMDMTVVELNSETAPRVPTQAGALADLFALQKELALALLDALDVSLTREERAAIAPVPTESLDAFLAFSKGLLDEDGGRFEAAAEHYRTAVAIDPGFSASARRAARAERLHAAGGAPQNALSTALSPAAAATSALLQQRLNNMGRGYFGINDLIDGGRRTPVEDVGGIPDTELPPPPAPPTRSPQ
;
A
#
# COMPACT_ATOMS: atom_id res chain seq x y z
N MET A 1 54.84 -78.58 7.91
CA MET A 1 56.09 -78.70 8.69
C MET A 1 57.24 -78.06 7.92
N ARG A 2 58.26 -77.51 8.62
CA ARG A 2 59.56 -76.98 8.13
C ARG A 2 59.55 -75.72 7.22
N ARG A 3 59.90 -74.58 7.84
CA ARG A 3 60.84 -73.57 7.29
C ARG A 3 62.29 -74.11 7.43
N PRO A 4 63.36 -73.51 6.84
CA PRO A 4 64.00 -72.22 7.23
C PRO A 4 64.31 -71.33 5.98
N VAL A 5 65.14 -70.27 5.91
CA VAL A 5 66.10 -69.56 6.81
C VAL A 5 65.96 -68.01 6.61
N HIS A 6 66.77 -67.20 7.31
CA HIS A 6 67.09 -65.78 7.04
C HIS A 6 68.28 -65.68 6.00
N ALA A 7 68.88 -64.54 5.58
CA ALA A 7 69.06 -63.18 6.13
C ALA A 7 69.46 -62.17 5.01
N VAL A 8 69.05 -60.88 5.03
CA VAL A 8 69.76 -59.65 5.50
C VAL A 8 70.85 -59.04 4.56
N ALA A 9 70.58 -57.80 4.08
CA ALA A 9 71.54 -56.70 3.76
C ALA A 9 70.73 -55.42 3.35
N SER A 10 70.49 -54.44 4.23
CA SER A 10 71.25 -53.16 4.40
C SER A 10 71.21 -52.21 3.17
N GLN A 11 70.33 -51.21 3.13
CA GLN A 11 70.46 -49.82 3.69
C GLN A 11 71.16 -48.80 2.76
N LEU A 12 70.47 -47.68 2.49
CA LEU A 12 70.92 -46.26 2.40
C LEU A 12 69.76 -45.43 1.79
N LEU A 13 69.02 -44.65 2.58
CA LEU A 13 69.20 -43.23 2.93
C LEU A 13 68.68 -42.24 1.84
N GLY A 14 67.70 -41.40 2.20
CA GLY A 14 67.13 -40.40 1.30
C GLY A 14 65.81 -39.79 1.79
N ALA A 15 65.85 -38.99 2.86
CA ALA A 15 64.68 -38.30 3.38
C ALA A 15 64.43 -36.97 2.64
N VAL A 16 63.20 -36.73 2.18
CA VAL A 16 62.71 -35.39 1.82
C VAL A 16 61.29 -35.20 2.36
N LEU A 17 61.10 -34.06 3.02
CA LEU A 17 59.90 -33.55 3.68
C LEU A 17 58.55 -33.84 2.99
N ALA A 18 57.56 -34.16 3.81
CA ALA A 18 56.18 -33.82 3.51
C ALA A 18 55.99 -32.29 3.66
N ALA A 19 55.50 -31.63 2.61
CA ALA A 19 55.07 -30.23 2.65
C ALA A 19 53.58 -30.17 2.32
N THR A 20 52.79 -29.68 3.27
CA THR A 20 51.34 -29.57 3.21
C THR A 20 50.92 -28.50 2.19
N LEU A 21 50.31 -28.90 1.08
CA LEU A 21 49.66 -27.96 0.17
C LEU A 21 48.23 -27.69 0.66
N MET A 22 48.08 -26.70 1.55
CA MET A 22 46.78 -26.07 1.77
C MET A 22 46.38 -25.34 0.49
N LEU A 23 45.47 -25.94 -0.28
CA LEU A 23 44.79 -25.27 -1.38
C LEU A 23 43.83 -24.24 -0.77
N VAL A 24 44.30 -22.99 -0.68
CA VAL A 24 43.46 -21.84 -0.36
C VAL A 24 42.47 -21.68 -1.50
N VAL A 25 41.25 -22.18 -1.30
CA VAL A 25 40.11 -21.75 -2.09
C VAL A 25 39.87 -20.30 -1.70
N GLY A 26 40.41 -19.38 -2.51
CA GLY A 26 40.13 -17.97 -2.45
C GLY A 26 38.66 -17.73 -2.80
N GLY A 27 37.79 -17.99 -1.82
CA GLY A 27 36.40 -17.61 -1.89
C GLY A 27 36.35 -16.09 -1.99
N CYS A 28 36.04 -15.58 -3.17
CA CYS A 28 35.53 -14.23 -3.32
C CYS A 28 34.17 -14.20 -2.63
N ALA A 29 34.19 -13.97 -1.32
CA ALA A 29 33.00 -13.55 -0.60
C ALA A 29 32.59 -12.22 -1.23
N ALA A 30 31.58 -12.28 -2.10
CA ALA A 30 30.85 -11.09 -2.49
C ALA A 30 30.15 -10.59 -1.22
N SER A 31 30.81 -9.70 -0.50
CA SER A 31 30.22 -8.89 0.56
C SER A 31 29.17 -8.00 -0.08
N GLY A 32 27.96 -8.56 -0.24
CA GLY A 32 26.77 -7.74 -0.35
C GLY A 32 26.70 -6.81 0.86
N PRO A 33 26.15 -5.59 0.72
CA PRO A 33 26.14 -4.61 1.80
C PRO A 33 25.48 -5.20 3.04
N SER A 34 26.26 -5.41 4.10
CA SER A 34 25.72 -5.76 5.40
C SER A 34 25.03 -4.54 5.98
N PHE A 35 23.74 -4.67 6.29
CA PHE A 35 23.03 -3.66 7.05
C PHE A 35 23.60 -3.64 8.47
N SER A 36 24.44 -2.64 8.78
CA SER A 36 24.89 -2.35 10.13
C SER A 36 24.34 -1.01 10.58
N GLU A 37 24.06 -0.90 11.88
CA GLU A 37 23.76 0.38 12.52
C GLU A 37 25.00 0.97 13.21
N ASP A 38 26.10 0.21 13.33
CA ASP A 38 27.33 0.68 13.96
C ASP A 38 28.13 1.58 12.99
N PRO A 39 28.42 2.84 13.38
CA PRO A 39 29.27 3.73 12.60
C PRO A 39 30.67 3.19 12.29
N SER A 40 31.22 2.28 13.10
CA SER A 40 32.57 1.73 12.85
C SER A 40 32.66 0.93 11.57
N ASP A 41 31.56 0.25 11.19
CA ASP A 41 31.53 -0.66 10.05
C ASP A 41 31.59 0.06 8.69
N TYR A 42 31.47 1.40 8.71
CA TYR A 42 31.52 2.28 7.54
C TYR A 42 32.74 3.22 7.55
N GLU A 43 33.72 3.06 8.44
CA GLU A 43 34.86 4.00 8.56
C GLU A 43 35.63 4.19 7.25
N GLU A 44 36.01 3.09 6.57
CA GLU A 44 36.72 3.14 5.27
C GLU A 44 35.87 3.76 4.15
N GLU A 45 34.57 3.47 4.12
CA GLU A 45 33.64 4.04 3.13
C GLU A 45 33.43 5.54 3.36
N VAL A 46 33.27 5.96 4.62
CA VAL A 46 33.15 7.36 5.02
C VAL A 46 34.44 8.14 4.73
N GLU A 47 35.62 7.58 5.02
CA GLU A 47 36.91 8.21 4.67
C GLU A 47 37.05 8.39 3.15
N THR A 48 36.70 7.35 2.37
CA THR A 48 36.71 7.39 0.90
C THR A 48 35.75 8.45 0.33
N LEU A 49 34.54 8.55 0.90
CA LEU A 49 33.55 9.55 0.51
C LEU A 49 33.98 10.97 0.94
N GLN A 50 34.63 11.13 2.09
CA GLN A 50 35.17 12.41 2.54
C GLN A 50 36.32 12.87 1.64
N ALA A 51 37.26 12.00 1.27
CA ALA A 51 38.34 12.33 0.33
C ALA A 51 37.80 12.78 -1.04
N ARG A 52 36.70 12.19 -1.52
CA ARG A 52 35.98 12.68 -2.72
C ARG A 52 35.41 14.08 -2.52
N LEU A 53 34.81 14.36 -1.36
CA LEU A 53 34.22 15.66 -1.04
C LEU A 53 35.25 16.77 -0.73
N GLU A 54 36.47 16.40 -0.35
CA GLU A 54 37.62 17.33 -0.27
C GLU A 54 38.13 17.70 -1.67
N ALA A 55 38.14 16.75 -2.61
CA ALA A 55 38.51 17.00 -4.00
C ALA A 55 37.43 17.73 -4.80
N ASP A 56 36.16 17.39 -4.59
CA ASP A 56 34.98 18.02 -5.17
C ASP A 56 33.83 18.15 -4.15
N PRO A 57 33.68 19.32 -3.49
CA PRO A 57 32.59 19.57 -2.54
C PRO A 57 31.16 19.51 -3.12
N ALA A 58 31.04 19.44 -4.46
CA ALA A 58 29.80 19.35 -5.22
C ALA A 58 29.54 17.94 -5.79
N ASP A 59 30.33 16.92 -5.41
CA ASP A 59 30.08 15.51 -5.77
C ASP A 59 28.78 15.01 -5.10
N GLY A 60 27.66 15.24 -5.81
CA GLY A 60 26.32 14.88 -5.35
C GLY A 60 26.15 13.39 -5.07
N ALA A 61 26.90 12.53 -5.76
CA ALA A 61 26.86 11.09 -5.53
C ALA A 61 27.56 10.74 -4.20
N ALA A 62 28.73 11.34 -3.92
CA ALA A 62 29.39 11.18 -2.64
C ALA A 62 28.56 11.74 -1.47
N LEU A 63 27.92 12.91 -1.65
CA LEU A 63 27.00 13.47 -0.66
C LEU A 63 25.81 12.55 -0.38
N ARG A 64 25.18 12.01 -1.43
CA ARG A 64 24.05 11.08 -1.31
C ARG A 64 24.45 9.81 -0.57
N ASP A 65 25.58 9.20 -0.95
CA ASP A 65 26.02 7.93 -0.38
C ASP A 65 26.50 8.11 1.07
N LEU A 66 27.14 9.23 1.42
CA LEU A 66 27.44 9.60 2.80
C LEU A 66 26.17 9.86 3.63
N GLY A 67 25.16 10.51 3.02
CA GLY A 67 23.85 10.73 3.63
C GLY A 67 23.08 9.43 3.92
N GLN A 68 23.18 8.45 3.02
CA GLN A 68 22.65 7.09 3.22
C GLN A 68 23.29 6.42 4.45
N ILE A 69 24.62 6.49 4.58
CA ILE A 69 25.34 5.94 5.76
C ILE A 69 24.88 6.64 7.05
N TYR A 70 24.63 7.95 7.01
CA TYR A 70 24.06 8.67 8.16
C TYR A 70 22.61 8.25 8.49
N LEU A 71 21.82 7.73 7.55
CA LEU A 71 20.51 7.12 7.87
C LEU A 71 20.68 5.74 8.50
N GLN A 72 21.53 4.88 7.94
CA GLN A 72 21.86 3.55 8.48
C GLN A 72 22.36 3.63 9.93
N THR A 73 23.27 4.58 10.19
CA THR A 73 23.87 4.81 11.51
C THR A 73 23.03 5.68 12.45
N ARG A 74 21.73 5.84 12.17
CA ARG A 74 20.73 6.58 12.98
C ARG A 74 21.12 8.03 13.33
N ARG A 75 21.68 8.76 12.35
CA ARG A 75 22.07 10.18 12.45
C ARG A 75 21.22 11.07 11.52
N PRO A 76 19.88 11.13 11.68
CA PRO A 76 18.96 11.71 10.69
C PRO A 76 19.21 13.20 10.42
N ASN A 77 19.60 13.99 11.41
CA ASN A 77 19.94 15.41 11.21
C ASN A 77 21.13 15.58 10.25
N ARG A 78 22.22 14.82 10.46
CA ARG A 78 23.38 14.85 9.55
C ARG A 78 23.04 14.31 8.17
N ALA A 79 22.20 13.28 8.11
CA ALA A 79 21.70 12.76 6.85
C ALA A 79 20.94 13.84 6.08
N TYR A 80 19.98 14.52 6.72
CA TYR A 80 19.18 15.59 6.13
C TYR A 80 20.06 16.70 5.55
N ASP A 81 20.99 17.26 6.34
CA ASP A 81 21.89 18.31 5.88
C ASP A 81 22.75 17.88 4.68
N THR A 82 23.21 16.63 4.67
CA THR A 82 24.07 16.09 3.61
C THR A 82 23.27 15.77 2.34
N LEU A 83 22.08 15.18 2.48
CA LEU A 83 21.19 14.82 1.37
C LEU A 83 20.54 16.06 0.73
N LYS A 84 20.28 17.11 1.51
CA LYS A 84 19.84 18.41 1.01
C LYS A 84 20.89 19.05 0.08
N ARG A 85 22.18 18.91 0.40
CA ARG A 85 23.28 19.28 -0.51
C ARG A 85 23.32 18.37 -1.73
N ALA A 86 23.19 17.05 -1.56
CA ALA A 86 23.14 16.10 -2.68
C ALA A 86 22.03 16.47 -3.69
N TYR A 87 20.83 16.79 -3.20
CA TYR A 87 19.67 17.20 -4.01
C TYR A 87 19.92 18.47 -4.83
N SER A 88 20.71 19.43 -4.33
CA SER A 88 21.09 20.62 -5.13
C SER A 88 21.97 20.31 -6.35
N HIS A 89 22.58 19.12 -6.40
CA HIS A 89 23.38 18.64 -7.53
C HIS A 89 22.68 17.52 -8.33
N LEU A 90 21.79 16.75 -7.67
CA LEU A 90 21.08 15.59 -8.22
C LEU A 90 19.56 15.65 -7.96
N PRO A 91 18.84 16.69 -8.43
CA PRO A 91 17.43 16.89 -8.08
C PRO A 91 16.49 15.79 -8.62
N ASN A 92 16.89 15.13 -9.71
CA ASN A 92 16.10 14.09 -10.37
C ASN A 92 16.68 12.67 -10.15
N ASP A 93 17.67 12.48 -9.26
CA ASP A 93 18.20 11.15 -8.94
C ASP A 93 17.23 10.41 -8.00
N PRO A 94 16.63 9.29 -8.41
CA PRO A 94 15.63 8.59 -7.58
C PRO A 94 16.19 8.14 -6.23
N LYS A 95 17.48 7.79 -6.19
CA LYS A 95 18.17 7.40 -4.94
C LYS A 95 18.31 8.61 -4.00
N THR A 96 18.66 9.79 -4.52
CA THR A 96 18.75 11.04 -3.75
C THR A 96 17.38 11.49 -3.23
N LEU A 97 16.35 11.50 -4.09
CA LEU A 97 14.97 11.84 -3.71
C LEU A 97 14.45 10.94 -2.58
N PHE A 98 14.59 9.62 -2.74
CA PHE A 98 14.17 8.65 -1.72
C PHE A 98 14.86 8.89 -0.37
N TYR A 99 16.20 8.91 -0.34
CA TYR A 99 16.91 9.08 0.93
C TYR A 99 16.70 10.47 1.55
N LEU A 100 16.60 11.54 0.76
CA LEU A 100 16.24 12.86 1.29
C LEU A 100 14.83 12.83 1.90
N GLY A 101 13.86 12.16 1.26
CA GLY A 101 12.52 11.92 1.83
C GLY A 101 12.60 11.20 3.18
N MET A 102 13.33 10.07 3.25
CA MET A 102 13.53 9.31 4.48
C MET A 102 14.21 10.15 5.60
N ALA A 103 15.18 10.99 5.25
CA ALA A 103 15.85 11.88 6.19
C ALA A 103 14.93 12.99 6.69
N THR A 104 14.17 13.60 5.77
CA THR A 104 13.19 14.66 6.06
C THR A 104 12.08 14.17 6.98
N GLU A 105 11.59 12.95 6.75
CA GLU A 105 10.65 12.27 7.64
C GLU A 105 11.28 12.00 9.02
N SER A 106 12.51 11.47 9.04
CA SER A 106 13.23 11.12 10.28
C SER A 106 13.61 12.32 11.16
N VAL A 107 13.58 13.55 10.63
CA VAL A 107 13.71 14.81 11.41
C VAL A 107 12.36 15.44 11.76
N GLY A 108 11.24 14.75 11.50
CA GLY A 108 9.89 15.17 11.87
C GLY A 108 9.20 16.12 10.88
N ARG A 109 9.74 16.31 9.67
CA ARG A 109 9.17 17.20 8.64
C ARG A 109 8.26 16.43 7.67
N THR A 110 7.20 15.79 8.18
CA THR A 110 6.34 14.86 7.42
C THR A 110 5.75 15.46 6.13
N ASN A 111 5.33 16.73 6.13
CA ASN A 111 4.77 17.38 4.93
C ASN A 111 5.82 17.52 3.81
N ALA A 112 7.03 17.99 4.14
CA ALA A 112 8.12 18.08 3.17
C ALA A 112 8.59 16.68 2.70
N ALA A 113 8.46 15.65 3.55
CA ALA A 113 8.70 14.27 3.13
C ALA A 113 7.63 13.78 2.14
N LEU A 114 6.35 14.10 2.36
CA LEU A 114 5.26 13.82 1.41
C LEU A 114 5.49 14.49 0.04
N GLU A 115 5.96 15.74 0.01
CA GLU A 115 6.34 16.46 -1.23
C GLU A 115 7.52 15.82 -1.96
N LEU A 116 8.49 15.27 -1.23
CA LEU A 116 9.62 14.55 -1.83
C LEU A 116 9.16 13.19 -2.38
N PHE A 117 8.34 12.45 -1.65
CA PHE A 117 7.86 11.14 -2.09
C PHE A 117 6.86 11.24 -3.25
N SER A 118 6.01 12.29 -3.31
CA SER A 118 5.04 12.50 -4.42
C SER A 118 5.71 12.69 -5.79
N GLN A 119 7.01 12.93 -5.84
CA GLN A 119 7.80 12.97 -7.08
C GLN A 119 8.06 11.58 -7.69
N TYR A 120 7.42 10.51 -7.18
CA TYR A 120 7.53 9.15 -7.74
C TYR A 120 7.08 9.05 -9.21
N ASP A 121 6.24 9.97 -9.71
CA ASP A 121 5.85 10.03 -11.13
C ASP A 121 6.85 10.80 -12.02
N ALA A 122 7.84 11.48 -11.43
CA ALA A 122 8.90 12.18 -12.14
C ALA A 122 10.18 11.33 -12.33
N VAL A 123 10.29 10.19 -11.64
CA VAL A 123 11.42 9.26 -11.73
C VAL A 123 11.13 8.12 -12.73
N PRO A 124 12.15 7.45 -13.30
CA PRO A 124 11.93 6.35 -14.25
C PRO A 124 11.10 5.19 -13.67
N GLU A 125 10.35 4.48 -14.51
CA GLU A 125 9.46 3.41 -14.04
C GLU A 125 10.17 2.13 -13.57
N ASP A 126 11.43 1.93 -13.97
CA ASP A 126 12.20 0.69 -13.76
C ASP A 126 13.11 0.72 -12.52
N THR A 127 13.11 1.82 -11.76
CA THR A 127 13.87 1.95 -10.51
C THR A 127 13.04 1.55 -9.30
N ARG A 128 13.58 0.66 -8.45
CA ARG A 128 13.01 0.30 -7.14
C ARG A 128 12.65 1.52 -6.27
N TYR A 129 13.37 2.63 -6.44
CA TYR A 129 13.15 3.83 -5.64
C TYR A 129 11.81 4.48 -5.96
N ARG A 130 11.27 4.31 -7.19
CA ARG A 130 9.90 4.72 -7.52
C ARG A 130 8.88 3.98 -6.66
N ASP A 131 8.94 2.66 -6.66
CA ASP A 131 8.03 1.80 -5.87
C ASP A 131 8.13 2.08 -4.36
N LEU A 132 9.35 2.35 -3.87
CA LEU A 132 9.58 2.73 -2.47
C LEU A 132 9.05 4.13 -2.14
N MET A 133 9.23 5.11 -3.03
CA MET A 133 8.69 6.47 -2.85
C MET A 133 7.16 6.45 -2.88
N GLU A 134 6.55 5.77 -3.85
CA GLU A 134 5.09 5.64 -3.98
C GLU A 134 4.50 4.89 -2.78
N GLY A 135 5.11 3.77 -2.36
CA GLY A 135 4.70 3.05 -1.15
C GLY A 135 4.83 3.86 0.14
N ARG A 136 5.86 4.71 0.27
CA ARG A 136 6.03 5.60 1.44
C ARG A 136 5.05 6.77 1.42
N TYR A 137 4.81 7.36 0.25
CA TYR A 137 3.79 8.39 0.05
C TYR A 137 2.40 7.85 0.45
N GLU A 138 1.99 6.71 -0.11
CA GLU A 138 0.72 6.07 0.21
C GLU A 138 0.59 5.73 1.71
N TRP A 139 1.68 5.29 2.36
CA TRP A 139 1.67 5.03 3.79
C TRP A 139 1.42 6.31 4.59
N LEU A 140 2.21 7.36 4.33
CA LEU A 140 2.14 8.62 5.08
C LEU A 140 0.77 9.31 4.90
N VAL A 141 0.17 9.26 3.70
CA VAL A 141 -1.19 9.79 3.50
C VAL A 141 -2.24 8.99 4.29
N ARG A 142 -2.10 7.65 4.37
CA ARG A 142 -2.99 6.81 5.23
C ARG A 142 -2.81 7.12 6.72
N GLU A 143 -1.60 7.48 7.16
CA GLU A 143 -1.30 7.85 8.54
C GLU A 143 -1.81 9.26 8.90
N GLN A 144 -1.69 10.22 7.96
CA GLN A 144 -2.30 11.54 8.09
C GLN A 144 -3.83 11.43 8.17
N ALA A 145 -4.47 10.72 7.24
CA ALA A 145 -5.93 10.53 7.23
C ALA A 145 -6.46 9.90 8.54
N ARG A 146 -5.72 8.94 9.13
CA ARG A 146 -6.06 8.37 10.46
C ARG A 146 -5.96 9.41 11.58
N THR A 147 -5.01 10.32 11.49
CA THR A 147 -4.83 11.40 12.49
C THR A 147 -5.91 12.46 12.34
N ASP A 148 -6.25 12.85 11.11
CA ASP A 148 -7.38 13.74 10.81
C ASP A 148 -8.71 13.15 11.31
N ILE A 149 -8.91 11.83 11.13
CA ILE A 149 -10.07 11.10 11.65
C ILE A 149 -10.10 11.10 13.18
N ARG A 150 -8.96 10.93 13.86
CA ARG A 150 -8.86 11.07 15.33
C ARG A 150 -9.28 12.45 15.81
N GLU A 151 -8.77 13.50 15.18
CA GLU A 151 -9.14 14.87 15.52
C GLU A 151 -10.64 15.15 15.26
N MET A 152 -11.18 14.63 14.16
CA MET A 152 -12.60 14.73 13.83
C MET A 152 -13.49 14.03 14.86
N ILE A 153 -13.10 12.83 15.34
CA ILE A 153 -13.80 12.12 16.41
C ILE A 153 -13.69 12.87 17.74
N ALA A 154 -12.52 13.44 18.06
CA ALA A 154 -12.35 14.26 19.27
C ALA A 154 -13.22 15.53 19.28
N ARG A 155 -13.59 16.03 18.09
CA ARG A 155 -14.50 17.19 17.89
C ARG A 155 -15.92 16.79 17.48
N GLU A 156 -16.35 15.54 17.68
CA GLU A 156 -17.65 15.05 17.19
C GLU A 156 -18.85 15.94 17.61
N THR A 157 -18.80 16.54 18.81
CA THR A 157 -19.85 17.44 19.31
C THR A 157 -20.00 18.73 18.49
N GLU A 158 -18.97 19.15 17.75
CA GLU A 158 -18.98 20.30 16.86
C GLU A 158 -19.61 19.95 15.49
N LEU A 159 -19.52 18.68 15.07
CA LEU A 159 -20.10 18.12 13.82
C LEU A 159 -21.61 17.85 13.92
N ALA A 160 -22.24 18.13 15.06
CA ALA A 160 -23.65 17.83 15.32
C ALA A 160 -24.64 18.70 14.53
N GLY A 161 -24.17 19.65 13.71
CA GLY A 161 -24.97 20.57 12.91
C GLY A 161 -24.85 20.46 11.39
N ASP A 162 -24.03 19.53 10.86
CA ASP A 162 -23.81 19.41 9.42
C ASP A 162 -25.03 18.82 8.67
N ASP A 163 -25.40 19.45 7.56
CA ASP A 163 -26.46 18.96 6.66
C ASP A 163 -25.97 17.76 5.84
N LEU A 164 -26.17 16.56 6.41
CA LEU A 164 -25.75 15.31 5.79
C LEU A 164 -26.50 15.04 4.48
N SER A 165 -25.81 15.24 3.37
CA SER A 165 -26.38 15.04 2.04
C SER A 165 -26.83 13.60 1.80
N ARG A 166 -28.10 13.43 1.42
CA ARG A 166 -28.69 12.16 0.98
C ARG A 166 -28.05 11.60 -0.31
N GLY A 167 -27.31 12.43 -1.05
CA GLY A 167 -26.51 12.00 -2.20
C GLY A 167 -25.17 11.37 -1.81
N VAL A 168 -24.79 11.36 -0.53
CA VAL A 168 -23.58 10.68 -0.04
C VAL A 168 -23.97 9.36 0.63
N LEU A 169 -23.41 8.28 0.11
CA LEU A 169 -23.67 6.89 0.52
C LEU A 169 -22.38 6.22 0.98
N ALA A 170 -22.35 5.67 2.20
CA ALA A 170 -21.32 4.71 2.57
C ALA A 170 -21.86 3.28 2.53
N VAL A 171 -21.07 2.35 2.00
CA VAL A 171 -21.40 0.92 1.95
C VAL A 171 -20.55 0.18 2.97
N LEU A 172 -21.21 -0.39 3.98
CA LEU A 172 -20.58 -1.20 5.01
C LEU A 172 -20.28 -2.61 4.48
N PRO A 173 -19.24 -3.29 5.01
CA PRO A 173 -19.04 -4.73 4.80
C PRO A 173 -20.31 -5.53 5.11
N LEU A 174 -20.63 -6.51 4.27
CA LEU A 174 -21.77 -7.39 4.53
C LEU A 174 -21.37 -8.43 5.58
N ASN A 175 -22.17 -8.61 6.61
CA ASN A 175 -21.87 -9.50 7.73
C ASN A 175 -22.16 -10.97 7.38
N TYR A 176 -21.19 -11.86 7.55
CA TYR A 176 -21.44 -13.30 7.35
C TYR A 176 -22.27 -13.89 8.49
N ARG A 177 -23.30 -14.67 8.13
CA ARG A 177 -24.21 -15.37 9.06
C ARG A 177 -24.36 -16.87 8.73
N GLY A 178 -23.40 -17.45 8.01
CA GLY A 178 -23.32 -18.89 7.76
C GLY A 178 -22.35 -19.61 8.70
N ALA A 179 -22.26 -20.93 8.58
CA ALA A 179 -21.35 -21.76 9.38
C ALA A 179 -19.97 -22.00 8.70
N GLU A 180 -19.91 -21.85 7.38
CA GLU A 180 -18.74 -22.21 6.57
C GLU A 180 -17.77 -21.02 6.50
N ALA A 181 -16.85 -20.94 7.46
CA ALA A 181 -15.96 -19.79 7.66
C ALA A 181 -15.14 -19.36 6.42
N GLN A 182 -14.93 -20.26 5.45
CA GLN A 182 -14.24 -19.95 4.19
C GLN A 182 -14.90 -18.83 3.38
N TYR A 183 -16.21 -18.64 3.53
CA TYR A 183 -16.96 -17.62 2.81
C TYR A 183 -17.04 -16.26 3.53
N GLU A 184 -16.60 -16.15 4.79
CA GLU A 184 -16.64 -14.90 5.57
C GLU A 184 -15.96 -13.70 4.88
N PRO A 185 -14.82 -13.87 4.18
CA PRO A 185 -14.19 -12.73 3.50
C PRO A 185 -15.08 -12.10 2.40
N LEU A 186 -16.02 -12.85 1.81
CA LEU A 186 -16.91 -12.34 0.75
C LEU A 186 -17.67 -11.08 1.17
N GLY A 187 -17.91 -10.87 2.48
CA GLY A 187 -18.52 -9.65 2.99
C GLY A 187 -17.77 -8.36 2.61
N ARG A 188 -16.44 -8.44 2.56
CA ARG A 188 -15.52 -7.38 2.14
C ARG A 188 -15.51 -7.24 0.61
N GLY A 189 -15.45 -8.37 -0.11
CA GLY A 189 -15.48 -8.40 -1.58
C GLY A 189 -16.77 -7.84 -2.16
N LEU A 190 -17.93 -8.25 -1.63
CA LEU A 190 -19.25 -7.78 -2.06
C LEU A 190 -19.43 -6.29 -1.82
N ALA A 191 -18.94 -5.76 -0.70
CA ALA A 191 -18.93 -4.32 -0.44
C ALA A 191 -18.01 -3.56 -1.41
N GLU A 192 -16.81 -4.06 -1.70
CA GLU A 192 -15.90 -3.48 -2.72
C GLU A 192 -16.53 -3.47 -4.13
N MET A 193 -17.23 -4.55 -4.52
CA MET A 193 -17.99 -4.60 -5.78
C MET A 193 -19.11 -3.57 -5.80
N LEU A 194 -19.94 -3.51 -4.75
CA LEU A 194 -21.01 -2.52 -4.63
C LEU A 194 -20.45 -1.08 -4.68
N ILE A 195 -19.37 -0.79 -3.96
CA ILE A 195 -18.71 0.53 -4.00
C ILE A 195 -18.25 0.86 -5.43
N THR A 196 -17.61 -0.10 -6.12
CA THR A 196 -17.13 0.08 -7.49
C THR A 196 -18.27 0.33 -8.47
N ASP A 197 -19.37 -0.42 -8.35
CA ASP A 197 -20.54 -0.29 -9.21
C ASP A 197 -21.23 1.08 -9.00
N LEU A 198 -21.54 1.40 -7.75
CA LEU A 198 -22.22 2.63 -7.35
C LEU A 198 -21.39 3.88 -7.64
N ALA A 199 -20.06 3.80 -7.65
CA ALA A 199 -19.17 4.90 -8.04
C ALA A 199 -19.26 5.28 -9.53
N ASN A 200 -19.91 4.46 -10.38
CA ASN A 200 -20.22 4.85 -11.76
C ASN A 200 -21.48 5.73 -11.86
N VAL A 201 -22.24 5.92 -10.77
CA VAL A 201 -23.53 6.63 -10.79
C VAL A 201 -23.34 8.09 -10.38
N SER A 202 -23.61 9.00 -11.31
CA SER A 202 -23.31 10.43 -11.17
C SER A 202 -24.14 11.15 -10.10
N ASP A 203 -25.35 10.66 -9.82
CA ASP A 203 -26.23 11.17 -8.75
C ASP A 203 -25.82 10.70 -7.34
N LEU A 204 -24.80 9.84 -7.20
CA LEU A 204 -24.29 9.36 -5.92
C LEU A 204 -22.80 9.65 -5.73
N ARG A 205 -22.45 10.10 -4.52
CA ARG A 205 -21.07 10.11 -4.02
C ARG A 205 -20.89 8.96 -3.07
N VAL A 206 -20.15 7.93 -3.48
CA VAL A 206 -19.85 6.78 -2.63
C VAL A 206 -18.63 7.07 -1.76
N VAL A 207 -18.71 6.79 -0.47
CA VAL A 207 -17.56 6.98 0.45
C VAL A 207 -16.51 5.89 0.21
N GLU A 208 -15.25 6.29 0.06
CA GLU A 208 -14.13 5.36 -0.15
C GLU A 208 -14.00 4.33 0.98
N ARG A 209 -13.72 3.06 0.60
CA ARG A 209 -13.53 1.94 1.54
C ARG A 209 -12.44 2.21 2.58
N VAL A 210 -11.33 2.86 2.20
CA VAL A 210 -10.21 3.15 3.09
C VAL A 210 -10.59 4.18 4.16
N ARG A 211 -11.34 5.23 3.78
CA ARG A 211 -11.87 6.24 4.71
C ARG A 211 -12.86 5.61 5.69
N LEU A 212 -13.78 4.79 5.19
CA LEU A 212 -14.71 4.03 6.02
C LEU A 212 -13.97 3.16 7.04
N GLN A 213 -13.02 2.33 6.57
CA GLN A 213 -12.31 1.42 7.46
C GLN A 213 -11.46 2.15 8.52
N ALA A 214 -10.87 3.30 8.18
CA ALA A 214 -10.14 4.12 9.15
C ALA A 214 -11.06 4.66 10.27
N ILE A 215 -12.28 5.11 9.94
CA ILE A 215 -13.29 5.52 10.93
C ILE A 215 -13.78 4.33 11.76
N LEU A 216 -14.05 3.17 11.15
CA LEU A 216 -14.48 1.97 11.89
C LEU A 216 -13.42 1.46 12.86
N ASN A 217 -12.14 1.49 12.46
CA ASN A 217 -11.02 1.09 13.32
C ASN A 217 -10.85 2.03 14.52
N GLU A 218 -10.93 3.36 14.31
CA GLU A 218 -10.68 4.36 15.35
C GLU A 218 -11.83 4.48 16.35
N LEU A 219 -13.07 4.16 15.94
CA LEU A 219 -14.23 4.18 16.81
C LEU A 219 -14.31 3.01 17.80
N GLU A 220 -13.32 2.11 17.80
CA GLU A 220 -13.29 0.86 18.58
C GLU A 220 -14.63 0.12 18.55
N PHE A 221 -15.24 -0.06 17.36
CA PHE A 221 -16.40 -0.93 17.21
C PHE A 221 -15.98 -2.36 17.55
N GLY A 222 -16.26 -2.75 18.81
CA GLY A 222 -15.42 -3.68 19.55
C GLY A 222 -15.34 -5.06 18.93
N GLN A 223 -14.22 -5.35 18.28
CA GLN A 223 -13.89 -6.65 17.64
C GLN A 223 -15.01 -7.23 16.75
N THR A 224 -15.89 -6.38 16.23
CA THR A 224 -17.08 -6.78 15.48
C THR A 224 -17.20 -5.91 14.25
N ASP A 225 -17.24 -6.54 13.07
CA ASP A 225 -17.45 -5.88 11.76
C ASP A 225 -18.87 -5.28 11.58
N TYR A 226 -19.61 -5.12 12.68
CA TYR A 226 -21.00 -4.72 12.73
C TYR A 226 -21.17 -3.31 13.29
N VAL A 227 -21.60 -2.39 12.43
CA VAL A 227 -22.19 -1.12 12.87
C VAL A 227 -23.62 -1.38 13.31
N ASP A 228 -23.88 -1.27 14.61
CA ASP A 228 -25.23 -1.33 15.15
C ASP A 228 -26.09 -0.17 14.62
N PRO A 229 -27.40 -0.37 14.33
CA PRO A 229 -28.33 0.73 14.06
C PRO A 229 -28.24 1.92 15.03
N ALA A 230 -27.88 1.68 16.30
CA ALA A 230 -27.65 2.73 17.30
C ALA A 230 -26.37 3.55 17.04
N SER A 231 -25.35 3.00 16.39
CA SER A 231 -24.12 3.71 16.03
C SER A 231 -24.09 4.23 14.59
N ALA A 232 -25.02 3.80 13.73
CA ALA A 232 -25.18 4.32 12.37
C ALA A 232 -25.22 5.87 12.28
N PRO A 233 -25.94 6.63 13.15
CA PRO A 233 -25.92 8.10 13.12
C PRO A 233 -24.54 8.72 13.39
N ARG A 234 -23.74 8.08 14.24
CA ARG A 234 -22.36 8.49 14.55
C ARG A 234 -21.43 8.24 13.37
N VAL A 235 -21.53 7.04 12.79
CA VAL A 235 -20.74 6.63 11.63
C VAL A 235 -21.03 7.53 10.43
N GLY A 236 -22.30 7.78 10.10
CA GLY A 236 -22.64 8.61 8.94
C GLY A 236 -22.25 10.08 9.11
N ARG A 237 -22.34 10.67 10.32
CA ARG A 237 -21.78 12.02 10.58
C ARG A 237 -20.28 12.09 10.28
N LEU A 238 -19.49 11.16 10.81
CA LEU A 238 -18.04 11.14 10.63
C LEU A 238 -17.63 10.84 9.17
N LEU A 239 -18.48 10.18 8.40
CA LEU A 239 -18.28 9.96 6.97
C LEU A 239 -18.81 11.10 6.08
N GLY A 240 -19.56 12.06 6.63
CA GLY A 240 -20.35 13.02 5.85
C GLY A 240 -21.47 12.38 5.01
N ALA A 241 -21.88 11.15 5.37
CA ALA A 241 -22.83 10.33 4.63
C ALA A 241 -24.24 10.43 5.23
N GLY A 242 -25.18 11.02 4.47
CA GLY A 242 -26.60 11.03 4.85
C GLY A 242 -27.27 9.67 4.75
N ARG A 243 -26.66 8.72 4.02
CA ARG A 243 -27.12 7.35 3.84
C ARG A 243 -26.01 6.34 4.16
N LEU A 244 -26.35 5.29 4.89
CA LEU A 244 -25.51 4.11 5.12
C LEU A 244 -26.22 2.87 4.62
N ALA A 245 -25.61 2.12 3.71
CA ALA A 245 -26.10 0.82 3.27
C ALA A 245 -25.23 -0.28 3.88
N GLY A 246 -25.86 -1.26 4.53
CA GLY A 246 -25.17 -2.38 5.16
C GLY A 246 -26.06 -3.61 5.16
N GLY A 247 -25.53 -4.76 5.56
CA GLY A 247 -26.31 -5.98 5.44
C GLY A 247 -25.67 -7.21 6.05
N SER A 248 -26.25 -8.35 5.71
CA SER A 248 -25.73 -9.66 6.02
C SER A 248 -25.96 -10.63 4.87
N TYR A 249 -25.12 -11.64 4.77
CA TYR A 249 -25.30 -12.73 3.84
C TYR A 249 -25.01 -14.07 4.53
N ARG A 250 -25.53 -15.15 3.93
CA ARG A 250 -25.21 -16.52 4.34
C ARG A 250 -25.08 -17.39 3.12
N VAL A 251 -24.17 -18.35 3.21
CA VAL A 251 -24.00 -19.44 2.25
C VAL A 251 -24.41 -20.73 2.95
N THR A 252 -25.22 -21.56 2.32
CA THR A 252 -25.66 -22.87 2.82
C THR A 252 -24.66 -23.97 2.44
N GLN A 253 -24.78 -25.14 3.07
CA GLN A 253 -24.01 -26.34 2.66
C GLN A 253 -24.43 -26.90 1.29
N ALA A 254 -25.55 -26.43 0.73
CA ALA A 254 -25.97 -26.72 -0.64
C ALA A 254 -25.45 -25.69 -1.64
N GLU A 255 -24.55 -24.80 -1.21
CA GLU A 255 -24.02 -23.68 -1.99
C GLU A 255 -25.12 -22.71 -2.50
N ASP A 256 -26.18 -22.51 -1.71
CA ASP A 256 -27.11 -21.38 -1.93
C ASP A 256 -26.61 -20.15 -1.19
N ILE A 257 -26.59 -18.98 -1.84
CA ILE A 257 -26.37 -17.70 -1.18
C ILE A 257 -27.68 -16.95 -0.98
N ARG A 258 -27.79 -16.27 0.17
CA ARG A 258 -28.79 -15.22 0.42
C ARG A 258 -28.10 -13.97 0.92
N MET A 259 -28.43 -12.82 0.31
CA MET A 259 -27.96 -11.49 0.68
C MET A 259 -29.15 -10.62 1.10
N ASP A 260 -29.08 -10.08 2.31
CA ASP A 260 -30.07 -9.16 2.90
C ASP A 260 -29.38 -7.81 3.17
N MET A 261 -29.91 -6.73 2.59
CA MET A 261 -29.36 -5.38 2.72
C MET A 261 -30.41 -4.40 3.26
N THR A 262 -29.94 -3.42 4.04
CA THR A 262 -30.75 -2.36 4.66
C THR A 262 -30.05 -1.02 4.40
N VAL A 263 -30.84 0.02 4.12
CA VAL A 263 -30.36 1.40 4.09
C VAL A 263 -30.86 2.13 5.33
N VAL A 264 -29.96 2.81 6.03
CA VAL A 264 -30.27 3.77 7.09
C VAL A 264 -30.06 5.17 6.52
N GLU A 265 -31.11 5.99 6.53
CA GLU A 265 -31.04 7.42 6.23
C GLU A 265 -31.04 8.21 7.55
N LEU A 266 -30.04 9.04 7.80
CA LEU A 266 -29.86 9.63 9.14
C LEU A 266 -30.89 10.71 9.50
N ASN A 267 -31.53 11.30 8.49
CA ASN A 267 -32.57 12.34 8.62
C ASN A 267 -33.92 11.84 8.07
N SER A 268 -34.29 10.59 8.38
CA SER A 268 -35.50 9.93 7.87
C SER A 268 -36.03 8.89 8.87
N GLU A 269 -37.34 8.89 9.12
CA GLU A 269 -37.98 7.85 9.94
C GLU A 269 -38.27 6.57 9.13
N THR A 270 -38.09 6.61 7.81
CA THR A 270 -38.32 5.51 6.88
C THR A 270 -37.00 4.96 6.33
N ALA A 271 -36.72 3.69 6.61
CA ALA A 271 -35.62 2.96 5.98
C ALA A 271 -36.06 2.42 4.60
N PRO A 272 -35.35 2.74 3.50
CA PRO A 272 -35.59 2.13 2.20
C PRO A 272 -35.47 0.60 2.25
N ARG A 273 -36.47 -0.09 1.67
CA ARG A 273 -36.51 -1.55 1.64
C ARG A 273 -35.82 -2.08 0.39
N VAL A 274 -34.59 -2.57 0.54
CA VAL A 274 -33.91 -3.34 -0.53
C VAL A 274 -34.47 -4.77 -0.56
N PRO A 275 -34.92 -5.28 -1.71
CA PRO A 275 -35.24 -6.70 -1.89
C PRO A 275 -34.05 -7.62 -1.54
N THR A 276 -34.33 -8.73 -0.85
CA THR A 276 -33.35 -9.82 -0.69
C THR A 276 -32.99 -10.40 -2.05
N GLN A 277 -31.70 -10.59 -2.33
CA GLN A 277 -31.24 -11.43 -3.43
C GLN A 277 -30.82 -12.81 -2.93
N ALA A 278 -31.25 -13.87 -3.62
CA ALA A 278 -30.93 -15.25 -3.25
C ALA A 278 -30.97 -16.19 -4.46
N GLY A 279 -30.07 -17.17 -4.48
CA GLY A 279 -29.92 -18.14 -5.56
C GLY A 279 -28.71 -19.05 -5.33
N ALA A 280 -28.26 -19.73 -6.36
CA ALA A 280 -27.04 -20.52 -6.29
C ALA A 280 -25.81 -19.61 -6.13
N LEU A 281 -24.80 -20.07 -5.37
CA LEU A 281 -23.53 -19.37 -5.19
C LEU A 281 -22.74 -19.25 -6.50
N ALA A 282 -22.95 -20.16 -7.46
CA ALA A 282 -22.41 -20.04 -8.80
C ALA A 282 -22.87 -18.74 -9.52
N ASP A 283 -24.07 -18.26 -9.19
CA ASP A 283 -24.65 -17.02 -9.74
C ASP A 283 -24.28 -15.77 -8.92
N LEU A 284 -23.32 -15.86 -7.99
CA LEU A 284 -22.93 -14.79 -7.04
C LEU A 284 -22.82 -13.41 -7.68
N PHE A 285 -22.11 -13.34 -8.81
CA PHE A 285 -21.85 -12.06 -9.48
C PHE A 285 -23.12 -11.47 -10.10
N ALA A 286 -24.00 -12.30 -10.69
CA ALA A 286 -25.29 -11.85 -11.21
C ALA A 286 -26.20 -11.35 -10.07
N LEU A 287 -26.29 -12.12 -8.98
CA LEU A 287 -27.03 -11.75 -7.76
C LEU A 287 -26.49 -10.46 -7.11
N GLN A 288 -25.19 -10.20 -7.20
CA GLN A 288 -24.59 -8.94 -6.73
C GLN A 288 -24.98 -7.76 -7.63
N LYS A 289 -25.05 -7.92 -8.95
CA LYS A 289 -25.55 -6.86 -9.86
C LYS A 289 -27.04 -6.59 -9.65
N GLU A 290 -27.84 -7.62 -9.42
CA GLU A 290 -29.23 -7.49 -9.03
C GLU A 290 -29.37 -6.76 -7.68
N LEU A 291 -28.49 -7.01 -6.71
CA LEU A 291 -28.44 -6.29 -5.44
C LEU A 291 -28.06 -4.81 -5.63
N ALA A 292 -27.08 -4.51 -6.48
CA ALA A 292 -26.65 -3.14 -6.78
C ALA A 292 -27.79 -2.32 -7.42
N LEU A 293 -28.47 -2.90 -8.41
CA LEU A 293 -29.62 -2.27 -9.07
C LEU A 293 -30.81 -2.11 -8.11
N ALA A 294 -31.11 -3.14 -7.30
CA ALA A 294 -32.21 -3.08 -6.33
C ALA A 294 -31.94 -2.09 -5.19
N LEU A 295 -30.67 -1.84 -4.83
CA LEU A 295 -30.27 -0.77 -3.94
C LEU A 295 -30.50 0.60 -4.59
N LEU A 296 -30.07 0.81 -5.83
CA LEU A 296 -30.26 2.07 -6.57
C LEU A 296 -31.76 2.42 -6.73
N ASP A 297 -32.57 1.43 -7.09
CA ASP A 297 -34.03 1.57 -7.17
C ASP A 297 -34.64 1.92 -5.80
N ALA A 298 -34.17 1.31 -4.70
CA ALA A 298 -34.62 1.63 -3.35
C ALA A 298 -34.16 3.03 -2.87
N LEU A 299 -33.06 3.55 -3.40
CA LEU A 299 -32.54 4.89 -3.10
C LEU A 299 -33.22 6.02 -3.90
N ASP A 300 -34.15 5.67 -4.80
CA ASP A 300 -34.82 6.54 -5.77
C ASP A 300 -33.84 7.20 -6.77
N VAL A 301 -32.81 6.44 -7.18
CA VAL A 301 -31.76 6.91 -8.10
C VAL A 301 -32.03 6.42 -9.52
N SER A 302 -32.25 7.37 -10.44
CA SER A 302 -32.56 7.07 -11.85
C SER A 302 -31.28 6.88 -12.67
N LEU A 303 -31.07 5.66 -13.19
CA LEU A 303 -29.90 5.35 -14.00
C LEU A 303 -30.09 5.69 -15.49
N THR A 304 -29.09 6.36 -16.07
CA THR A 304 -28.90 6.43 -17.52
C THR A 304 -28.56 5.06 -18.10
N ARG A 305 -28.62 4.93 -19.44
CA ARG A 305 -28.21 3.70 -20.13
C ARG A 305 -26.72 3.44 -19.95
N GLU A 306 -25.94 4.52 -19.95
CA GLU A 306 -24.48 4.55 -19.85
C GLU A 306 -24.03 4.09 -18.46
N GLU A 307 -24.63 4.60 -17.38
CA GLU A 307 -24.37 4.15 -16.00
C GLU A 307 -24.76 2.68 -15.79
N ARG A 308 -25.94 2.26 -16.29
CA ARG A 308 -26.37 0.85 -16.23
C ARG A 308 -25.42 -0.07 -17.01
N ALA A 309 -24.85 0.38 -18.12
CA ALA A 309 -23.84 -0.35 -18.88
C ALA A 309 -22.46 -0.36 -18.19
N ALA A 310 -22.14 0.66 -17.38
CA ALA A 310 -20.91 0.72 -16.58
C ALA A 310 -20.96 -0.19 -15.34
N ILE A 311 -22.14 -0.39 -14.76
CA ILE A 311 -22.39 -1.33 -13.64
C ILE A 311 -22.33 -2.79 -14.10
N ALA A 312 -22.76 -3.11 -15.32
CA ALA A 312 -22.93 -4.49 -15.79
C ALA A 312 -21.68 -5.41 -15.72
N PRO A 313 -20.44 -4.97 -16.01
CA PRO A 313 -19.27 -5.84 -16.00
C PRO A 313 -18.95 -6.43 -14.62
N VAL A 314 -18.59 -7.71 -14.60
CA VAL A 314 -18.07 -8.40 -13.40
C VAL A 314 -16.54 -8.38 -13.40
N PRO A 315 -15.88 -8.30 -12.24
CA PRO A 315 -14.42 -8.16 -12.17
C PRO A 315 -13.67 -9.49 -12.37
N THR A 316 -14.37 -10.62 -12.19
CA THR A 316 -13.96 -11.99 -12.46
C THR A 316 -15.22 -12.85 -12.57
N GLU A 317 -15.13 -14.02 -13.24
CA GLU A 317 -16.16 -15.05 -13.24
C GLU A 317 -15.80 -16.23 -12.30
N SER A 318 -14.62 -16.19 -11.66
CA SER A 318 -14.16 -17.24 -10.74
C SER A 318 -14.46 -16.90 -9.28
N LEU A 319 -15.28 -17.71 -8.63
CA LEU A 319 -15.56 -17.62 -7.19
C LEU A 319 -14.27 -17.77 -6.36
N ASP A 320 -13.37 -18.68 -6.73
CA ASP A 320 -12.11 -18.90 -6.01
C ASP A 320 -11.16 -17.71 -6.12
N ALA A 321 -11.08 -17.09 -7.31
CA ALA A 321 -10.31 -15.86 -7.50
C ALA A 321 -10.92 -14.71 -6.67
N PHE A 322 -12.24 -14.61 -6.63
CA PHE A 322 -12.95 -13.60 -5.83
C PHE A 322 -12.82 -13.82 -4.32
N LEU A 323 -12.80 -15.08 -3.86
CA LEU A 323 -12.52 -15.44 -2.47
C LEU A 323 -11.09 -15.08 -2.07
N ALA A 324 -10.10 -15.36 -2.92
CA ALA A 324 -8.72 -14.95 -2.71
C ALA A 324 -8.58 -13.41 -2.66
N PHE A 325 -9.19 -12.69 -3.61
CA PHE A 325 -9.25 -11.22 -3.58
C PHE A 325 -9.89 -10.68 -2.30
N SER A 326 -10.99 -11.30 -1.87
CA SER A 326 -11.72 -10.93 -0.65
C SER A 326 -10.88 -11.11 0.62
N LYS A 327 -10.07 -12.17 0.71
CA LYS A 327 -9.07 -12.35 1.78
C LYS A 327 -7.99 -11.26 1.73
N GLY A 328 -7.56 -10.88 0.54
CA GLY A 328 -6.64 -9.76 0.35
C GLY A 328 -7.18 -8.43 0.90
N LEU A 329 -8.47 -8.14 0.68
CA LEU A 329 -9.14 -6.96 1.25
C LEU A 329 -9.15 -6.99 2.79
N LEU A 330 -9.43 -8.16 3.39
CA LEU A 330 -9.45 -8.37 4.84
C LEU A 330 -8.05 -8.18 5.48
N ASP A 331 -7.00 -8.67 4.82
CA ASP A 331 -5.62 -8.45 5.25
C ASP A 331 -5.19 -6.99 5.08
N GLU A 332 -5.58 -6.33 4.00
CA GLU A 332 -5.28 -4.90 3.78
C GLU A 332 -5.95 -4.00 4.83
N ASP A 333 -7.19 -4.31 5.23
CA ASP A 333 -7.92 -3.60 6.29
C ASP A 333 -7.28 -3.80 7.66
N GLY A 334 -6.76 -5.01 7.91
CA GLY A 334 -5.94 -5.35 9.07
C GLY A 334 -4.48 -4.86 9.01
N GLY A 335 -4.07 -4.15 7.95
CA GLY A 335 -2.71 -3.65 7.76
C GLY A 335 -1.64 -4.72 7.46
N ARG A 336 -2.04 -5.96 7.15
CA ARG A 336 -1.16 -7.09 6.83
C ARG A 336 -0.84 -7.10 5.33
N PHE A 337 -0.15 -6.06 4.86
CA PHE A 337 0.07 -5.81 3.42
C PHE A 337 0.81 -6.94 2.69
N GLU A 338 1.68 -7.70 3.37
CA GLU A 338 2.34 -8.89 2.82
C GLU A 338 1.34 -10.01 2.48
N ALA A 339 0.54 -10.43 3.46
CA ALA A 339 -0.52 -11.44 3.27
C ALA A 339 -1.59 -10.96 2.27
N ALA A 340 -1.91 -9.66 2.27
CA ALA A 340 -2.80 -9.07 1.29
C ALA A 340 -2.25 -9.24 -0.14
N ALA A 341 -0.97 -8.93 -0.36
CA ALA A 341 -0.30 -9.14 -1.65
C ALA A 341 -0.31 -10.61 -2.10
N GLU A 342 -0.06 -11.56 -1.19
CA GLU A 342 -0.11 -13.00 -1.49
C GLU A 342 -1.52 -13.45 -1.91
N HIS A 343 -2.55 -13.01 -1.20
CA HIS A 343 -3.94 -13.29 -1.53
C HIS A 343 -4.35 -12.67 -2.87
N TYR A 344 -3.97 -11.42 -3.16
CA TYR A 344 -4.23 -10.79 -4.44
C TYR A 344 -3.47 -11.47 -5.60
N ARG A 345 -2.21 -11.89 -5.40
CA ARG A 345 -1.46 -12.70 -6.38
C ARG A 345 -2.10 -14.07 -6.62
N THR A 346 -2.64 -14.69 -5.58
CA THR A 346 -3.38 -15.97 -5.69
C THR A 346 -4.62 -15.80 -6.56
N ALA A 347 -5.39 -14.73 -6.38
CA ALA A 347 -6.53 -14.42 -7.24
C ALA A 347 -6.14 -14.23 -8.72
N VAL A 348 -5.02 -13.54 -9.00
CA VAL A 348 -4.49 -13.35 -10.37
C VAL A 348 -3.95 -14.66 -10.96
N ALA A 349 -3.45 -15.59 -10.14
CA ALA A 349 -3.02 -16.90 -10.60
C ALA A 349 -4.20 -17.81 -10.99
N ILE A 350 -5.36 -17.62 -10.35
CA ILE A 350 -6.61 -18.33 -10.68
C ILE A 350 -7.30 -17.68 -11.90
N ASP A 351 -7.39 -16.35 -11.93
CA ASP A 351 -7.93 -15.56 -13.04
C ASP A 351 -6.94 -14.45 -13.45
N PRO A 352 -6.10 -14.69 -14.50
CA PRO A 352 -5.19 -13.69 -15.03
C PRO A 352 -5.86 -12.43 -15.60
N GLY A 353 -7.17 -12.47 -15.87
CA GLY A 353 -7.97 -11.33 -16.31
C GLY A 353 -8.41 -10.38 -15.19
N PHE A 354 -8.28 -10.79 -13.93
CA PHE A 354 -8.75 -10.05 -12.75
C PHE A 354 -7.86 -8.83 -12.42
N SER A 355 -7.88 -7.84 -13.30
CA SER A 355 -6.98 -6.68 -13.27
C SER A 355 -7.05 -5.86 -11.97
N ALA A 356 -8.20 -5.82 -11.31
CA ALA A 356 -8.35 -5.15 -10.02
C ALA A 356 -7.51 -5.83 -8.92
N SER A 357 -7.45 -7.16 -8.92
CA SER A 357 -6.56 -7.90 -8.02
C SER A 357 -5.09 -7.67 -8.36
N ALA A 358 -4.72 -7.64 -9.65
CA ALA A 358 -3.35 -7.33 -10.07
C ALA A 358 -2.89 -5.94 -9.62
N ARG A 359 -3.75 -4.91 -9.72
CA ARG A 359 -3.46 -3.56 -9.20
C ARG A 359 -3.32 -3.56 -7.67
N ARG A 360 -4.23 -4.24 -6.94
CA ARG A 360 -4.16 -4.33 -5.47
C ARG A 360 -2.94 -5.12 -4.98
N ALA A 361 -2.50 -6.16 -5.70
CA ALA A 361 -1.26 -6.89 -5.40
C ALA A 361 -0.04 -5.97 -5.41
N ALA A 362 0.23 -5.32 -6.55
CA ALA A 362 1.38 -4.40 -6.68
C ALA A 362 1.35 -3.27 -5.63
N ARG A 363 0.16 -2.70 -5.38
CA ARG A 363 -0.03 -1.69 -4.35
C ARG A 363 0.30 -2.20 -2.94
N ALA A 364 -0.18 -3.40 -2.58
CA ALA A 364 0.10 -4.02 -1.29
C ALA A 364 1.59 -4.39 -1.12
N GLU A 365 2.26 -4.83 -2.19
CA GLU A 365 3.71 -5.10 -2.19
C GLU A 365 4.52 -3.84 -1.88
N ARG A 366 4.16 -2.70 -2.47
CA ARG A 366 4.82 -1.39 -2.19
C ARG A 366 4.54 -0.89 -0.78
N LEU A 367 3.30 -1.03 -0.29
CA LEU A 367 2.94 -0.69 1.09
C LEU A 367 3.61 -1.60 2.12
N HIS A 368 3.90 -2.86 1.78
CA HIS A 368 4.71 -3.74 2.62
C HIS A 368 6.20 -3.33 2.59
N ALA A 369 6.76 -3.07 1.40
CA ALA A 369 8.15 -2.71 1.19
C ALA A 369 8.57 -1.37 1.83
N ALA A 370 7.67 -0.38 1.80
CA ALA A 370 7.97 1.00 2.23
C ALA A 370 7.09 1.52 3.37
N GLY A 371 6.03 0.82 3.75
CA GLY A 371 5.17 1.22 4.88
C GLY A 371 5.72 0.82 6.25
N GLY A 372 4.93 1.06 7.29
CA GLY A 372 5.32 0.85 8.68
C GLY A 372 6.41 1.83 9.14
N ALA A 373 7.32 1.34 9.98
CA ALA A 373 8.42 2.15 10.49
C ALA A 373 9.38 2.57 9.35
N PRO A 374 9.98 3.79 9.38
CA PRO A 374 10.90 4.27 8.35
C PRO A 374 12.06 3.29 8.05
N GLN A 375 12.49 2.55 9.07
CA GLN A 375 13.57 1.56 8.99
C GLN A 375 13.25 0.41 8.01
N ASN A 376 11.98 0.08 7.78
CA ASN A 376 11.55 -0.96 6.84
C ASN A 376 11.78 -0.52 5.38
N ALA A 377 11.47 0.73 5.05
CA ALA A 377 11.73 1.29 3.73
C ALA A 377 13.25 1.38 3.47
N LEU A 378 14.03 1.77 4.49
CA LEU A 378 15.49 1.81 4.45
C LEU A 378 16.10 0.42 4.24
N SER A 379 15.69 -0.60 5.00
CA SER A 379 16.22 -1.97 4.86
C SER A 379 15.87 -2.58 3.50
N THR A 380 14.67 -2.33 2.97
CA THR A 380 14.28 -2.76 1.62
C THR A 380 15.09 -2.07 0.53
N ALA A 381 15.34 -0.76 0.65
CA ALA A 381 16.17 -0.01 -0.29
C ALA A 381 17.60 -0.57 -0.40
N LEU A 382 18.16 -0.98 0.75
CA LEU A 382 19.53 -1.47 0.90
C LEU A 382 19.70 -2.96 0.59
N SER A 383 18.61 -3.74 0.61
CA SER A 383 18.64 -5.17 0.31
C SER A 383 19.02 -5.44 -1.15
N PRO A 384 19.72 -6.55 -1.47
CA PRO A 384 19.91 -6.99 -2.85
C PRO A 384 18.54 -7.19 -3.52
N ALA A 385 18.36 -6.68 -4.75
CA ALA A 385 17.13 -6.95 -5.47
C ALA A 385 17.07 -8.43 -5.83
N ALA A 386 16.17 -9.18 -5.19
CA ALA A 386 15.68 -10.42 -5.76
C ALA A 386 15.12 -10.12 -7.16
N ALA A 387 15.42 -10.97 -8.15
CA ALA A 387 15.20 -10.67 -9.56
C ALA A 387 13.70 -10.56 -9.92
N ALA A 388 13.13 -9.37 -9.78
CA ALA A 388 11.71 -9.06 -10.00
C ALA A 388 11.33 -8.89 -11.50
N THR A 389 11.90 -9.71 -12.37
CA THR A 389 11.80 -9.54 -13.83
C THR A 389 10.45 -9.97 -14.42
N SER A 390 9.62 -10.72 -13.68
CA SER A 390 8.32 -11.21 -14.15
C SER A 390 7.16 -10.25 -13.87
N ALA A 391 7.08 -9.66 -12.67
CA ALA A 391 5.97 -8.79 -12.25
C ALA A 391 5.86 -7.51 -13.11
N LEU A 392 7.00 -6.88 -13.40
CA LEU A 392 7.11 -5.66 -14.22
C LEU A 392 6.57 -5.82 -15.66
N LEU A 393 6.63 -7.03 -16.23
CA LEU A 393 6.10 -7.28 -17.57
C LEU A 393 4.56 -7.33 -17.59
N GLN A 394 3.95 -7.82 -16.51
CA GLN A 394 2.50 -7.90 -16.34
C GLN A 394 1.90 -6.54 -15.94
N GLN A 395 2.63 -5.75 -15.15
CA GLN A 395 2.32 -4.35 -14.82
C GLN A 395 2.17 -3.47 -16.07
N ARG A 396 3.05 -3.64 -17.07
CA ARG A 396 3.02 -2.88 -18.33
C ARG A 396 1.81 -3.17 -19.23
N LEU A 397 1.20 -4.35 -19.12
CA LEU A 397 0.00 -4.70 -19.88
C LEU A 397 -1.28 -4.12 -19.24
N ASN A 398 -1.31 -4.05 -17.90
CA ASN A 398 -2.50 -3.64 -17.16
C ASN A 398 -2.67 -2.12 -17.01
N ASN A 399 -1.60 -1.33 -17.16
CA ASN A 399 -1.64 0.13 -16.96
C ASN A 399 -2.05 0.95 -18.19
N MET A 400 -2.38 0.32 -19.34
CA MET A 400 -2.84 1.04 -20.55
C MET A 400 -4.35 1.38 -20.55
N GLY A 401 -5.05 1.28 -19.41
CA GLY A 401 -6.51 1.43 -19.36
C GLY A 401 -7.06 2.13 -18.12
N ARG A 402 -7.33 3.44 -18.26
CA ARG A 402 -8.14 4.32 -17.39
C ARG A 402 -7.53 4.69 -16.03
N GLY A 403 -7.56 5.99 -15.74
CA GLY A 403 -7.20 6.53 -14.43
C GLY A 403 -8.26 6.18 -13.38
N TYR A 404 -7.79 5.70 -12.23
CA TYR A 404 -8.58 5.72 -11.01
C TYR A 404 -8.46 7.12 -10.39
N PHE A 405 -9.60 7.71 -10.05
CA PHE A 405 -9.62 8.72 -8.99
C PHE A 405 -9.21 8.02 -7.69
N GLY A 406 -8.30 8.62 -6.93
CA GLY A 406 -7.83 8.02 -5.68
C GLY A 406 -7.11 9.01 -4.80
N ILE A 407 -7.30 8.83 -3.49
CA ILE A 407 -6.55 9.44 -2.37
C ILE A 407 -6.70 10.96 -2.22
N ASN A 408 -6.79 11.76 -3.29
CA ASN A 408 -7.04 13.20 -3.19
C ASN A 408 -8.40 13.52 -2.53
N ASP A 409 -9.39 12.63 -2.65
CA ASP A 409 -10.71 12.76 -2.03
C ASP A 409 -10.73 12.44 -0.51
N LEU A 410 -9.62 11.92 0.05
CA LEU A 410 -9.39 11.94 1.50
C LEU A 410 -9.13 13.37 2.01
N ILE A 411 -8.67 14.27 1.14
CA ILE A 411 -8.21 15.63 1.48
C ILE A 411 -9.24 16.70 1.07
N ASP A 412 -9.88 16.60 -0.11
CA ASP A 412 -10.82 17.62 -0.60
C ASP A 412 -12.25 17.49 -0.04
N GLY A 413 -12.34 17.26 1.27
CA GLY A 413 -13.57 17.19 2.06
C GLY A 413 -14.08 18.54 2.54
N GLY A 414 -13.88 19.63 1.78
CA GLY A 414 -14.43 20.95 2.10
C GLY A 414 -13.44 22.10 1.91
N ARG A 415 -13.91 23.13 1.19
CA ARG A 415 -13.24 24.41 0.90
C ARG A 415 -12.19 24.83 1.94
N ARG A 416 -10.92 24.56 1.65
CA ARG A 416 -9.81 25.35 2.21
C ARG A 416 -9.33 26.34 1.16
N THR A 417 -9.75 27.59 1.33
CA THR A 417 -8.84 28.71 0.99
C THR A 417 -7.53 28.44 1.72
N PRO A 418 -6.35 28.67 1.10
CA PRO A 418 -5.08 28.47 1.80
C PRO A 418 -5.11 29.29 3.08
N VAL A 419 -4.96 28.63 4.22
CA VAL A 419 -5.00 29.28 5.53
C VAL A 419 -3.75 30.12 5.64
N GLU A 420 -3.93 31.43 5.77
CA GLU A 420 -2.83 32.33 6.08
C GLU A 420 -2.25 31.96 7.45
N ASP A 421 -0.93 31.73 7.42
CA ASP A 421 -0.02 31.42 8.52
C ASP A 421 -0.35 32.09 9.87
N VAL A 422 -0.42 31.26 10.92
CA VAL A 422 -0.22 31.72 12.30
C VAL A 422 0.67 30.72 13.05
N GLY A 423 1.98 30.74 12.76
CA GLY A 423 3.00 30.26 13.70
C GLY A 423 4.05 29.30 13.17
N GLY A 424 4.32 29.26 11.86
CA GLY A 424 5.43 28.50 11.29
C GLY A 424 6.64 29.38 10.93
N ILE A 425 7.83 29.05 11.42
CA ILE A 425 9.08 29.60 10.84
C ILE A 425 9.29 28.92 9.47
N PRO A 426 9.59 29.65 8.38
CA PRO A 426 9.05 29.30 7.05
C PRO A 426 9.74 28.18 6.27
N ASP A 427 8.94 27.50 5.43
CA ASP A 427 9.35 26.53 4.41
C ASP A 427 10.12 27.19 3.24
N THR A 428 11.36 27.61 3.50
CA THR A 428 12.26 28.21 2.49
C THR A 428 13.57 27.44 2.30
N GLU A 429 13.64 26.18 2.75
CA GLU A 429 14.89 25.41 2.79
C GLU A 429 15.14 24.45 1.61
N LEU A 430 14.11 24.02 0.88
CA LEU A 430 14.29 23.22 -0.33
C LEU A 430 14.21 24.14 -1.57
N PRO A 431 15.14 24.04 -2.53
CA PRO A 431 15.00 24.78 -3.78
C PRO A 431 13.76 24.26 -4.53
N PRO A 432 12.96 25.14 -5.16
CA PRO A 432 11.76 24.74 -5.88
C PRO A 432 12.13 23.75 -7.00
N PRO A 433 11.30 22.73 -7.27
CA PRO A 433 11.58 21.74 -8.30
C PRO A 433 11.74 22.41 -9.67
N PRO A 434 12.65 21.90 -10.53
CA PRO A 434 12.82 22.43 -11.87
C PRO A 434 11.52 22.30 -12.67
N ALA A 435 11.24 23.29 -13.52
CA ALA A 435 10.05 23.27 -14.38
C ALA A 435 10.02 21.98 -15.23
N PRO A 436 8.85 21.34 -15.41
CA PRO A 436 8.76 20.09 -16.15
C PRO A 436 9.29 20.26 -17.58
N PRO A 437 9.94 19.23 -18.16
CA PRO A 437 10.52 19.32 -19.48
C PRO A 437 9.43 19.68 -20.51
N THR A 438 9.63 20.78 -21.21
CA THR A 438 8.73 21.20 -22.28
C THR A 438 8.70 20.12 -23.35
N ARG A 439 7.57 19.41 -23.48
CA ARG A 439 7.34 18.51 -24.61
C ARG A 439 7.46 19.34 -25.88
N SER A 440 8.58 19.16 -26.59
CA SER A 440 8.73 19.68 -27.94
C SER A 440 7.69 18.97 -28.82
N PRO A 441 6.86 19.69 -29.59
CA PRO A 441 5.90 19.05 -30.48
C PRO A 441 6.66 18.35 -31.63
N GLN A 442 6.54 17.02 -31.68
CA GLN A 442 6.79 16.18 -32.85
C GLN A 442 5.65 15.17 -32.94
#